data_AF-A0A4Y2VHB1-F1
#
_entry.id   AF-A0A4Y2VHB1-F1
#
_cell.length_a   1.000
_cell.length_b   1.000
_cell.length_c   1.000
_cell.angle_alpha   90.00
_cell.angle_beta   90.00
_cell.angle_gamma   90.00
#
_symmetry.space_group_name_H-M   'P 1'
#
loop_
_entity.id
_entity.type
_entity.pdbx_description
1 polymer ?
#
loop_
_entity_poly.entity_id
_entity_poly.type
_entity_poly.pdbx_seq_one_letter_code
_entity_poly.pdbx_strand_id
1 'polypeptide(L)'
;MLNFRHAFRRYFGEKTALYFAWLGFYTTMLIPAAFLGLFTMIYGISTMRSNIPSKEICDPDGPGSFPMCPQCDKRCDYWTLKDGCLFSQIVHLFDNAATVGFAVFMSLWG
;
A
#
# COMPACT_ATOMS: atom_id res chain seq x y z
N MET A 1 20.32 25.26 6.80
CA MET A 1 20.13 24.10 7.72
C MET A 1 21.34 23.84 8.63
N LEU A 2 22.59 24.02 8.18
CA LEU A 2 23.81 23.83 8.99
C LEU A 2 23.95 24.77 10.21
N ASN A 3 23.56 26.05 10.11
CA ASN A 3 23.69 27.01 11.23
C ASN A 3 22.77 26.69 12.43
N PHE A 4 21.61 26.06 12.22
CA PHE A 4 20.67 25.73 13.30
C PHE A 4 21.15 24.55 14.16
N ARG A 5 21.82 23.55 13.54
CA ARG A 5 22.27 22.33 14.23
C ARG A 5 23.38 22.62 15.27
N HIS A 6 24.25 23.59 14.99
CA HIS A 6 25.30 24.02 15.93
C HIS A 6 24.75 24.83 17.10
N ALA A 7 23.76 25.69 16.88
CA ALA A 7 23.08 26.44 17.94
C ALA A 7 22.31 25.50 18.88
N PHE A 8 21.60 24.51 18.32
CA PHE A 8 20.80 23.56 19.10
C PHE A 8 21.65 22.67 20.03
N ARG A 9 22.81 22.18 19.55
CA ARG A 9 23.75 21.37 20.35
C ARG A 9 24.30 22.13 21.57
N ARG A 10 24.52 23.44 21.44
CA ARG A 10 25.02 24.28 22.53
C ARG A 10 23.96 24.61 23.58
N TYR A 11 22.69 24.71 23.19
CA TYR A 11 21.59 25.02 24.11
C TYR A 11 20.97 23.78 24.79
N PHE A 12 20.79 22.67 24.05
CA PHE A 12 20.04 21.49 24.53
C PHE A 12 20.92 20.27 24.84
N GLY A 13 22.24 20.37 24.64
CA GLY A 13 23.18 19.27 24.84
C GLY A 13 23.21 18.25 23.69
N GLU A 14 24.23 17.39 23.70
CA GLU A 14 24.53 16.51 22.56
C GLU A 14 23.51 15.38 22.36
N LYS A 15 22.95 14.85 23.44
CA LYS A 15 21.98 13.74 23.40
C LYS A 15 20.71 14.14 22.65
N THR A 16 20.16 15.31 23.00
CA THR A 16 18.95 15.87 22.37
C THR A 16 19.23 16.29 20.92
N ALA A 17 20.40 16.89 20.65
CA ALA A 17 20.78 17.29 19.30
C ALA A 17 21.00 16.09 18.35
N LEU A 18 21.51 14.97 18.87
CA LEU A 18 21.66 13.73 18.09
C LEU A 18 20.30 13.14 17.73
N TYR A 19 19.34 13.10 18.67
CA TYR A 19 17.98 12.62 18.42
C TYR A 19 17.31 13.36 17.26
N PHE A 20 17.28 14.70 17.31
CA PHE A 20 16.65 15.50 16.25
C PHE A 20 17.40 15.41 14.92
N ALA A 21 18.72 15.23 14.95
CA ALA A 21 19.48 15.03 13.73
C ALA A 21 19.20 13.68 13.06
N TRP A 22 19.11 12.62 13.87
CA TRP A 22 18.74 11.29 13.37
C TRP A 22 17.30 11.28 12.85
N LEU A 23 16.37 11.92 13.58
CA LEU A 23 14.99 12.07 13.14
C LEU A 23 14.88 12.82 11.80
N GLY A 24 15.68 13.88 11.64
CA GLY A 24 15.75 14.62 10.37
C GLY A 24 16.30 13.76 9.24
N PHE A 25 17.39 13.02 9.48
CA PHE A 25 17.98 12.10 8.52
C PHE A 25 17.00 10.99 8.10
N TYR A 26 16.34 10.36 9.07
CA TYR A 26 15.32 9.33 8.83
C TYR A 26 14.18 9.90 7.98
N THR A 27 13.62 11.04 8.37
CA THR A 27 12.54 11.70 7.60
C THR A 27 12.98 12.04 6.18
N THR A 28 14.22 12.50 5.97
CA THR A 28 14.73 12.77 4.61
C THR A 28 14.91 11.51 3.79
N MET A 29 15.34 10.41 4.43
CA MET A 29 15.39 9.12 3.76
C MET A 29 13.98 8.65 3.39
N LEU A 30 12.94 8.89 4.19
CA LEU A 30 11.54 8.50 3.90
C LEU A 30 10.94 9.12 2.63
N ILE A 31 11.49 10.24 2.16
CA ILE A 31 10.98 10.96 0.99
C ILE A 31 10.95 10.05 -0.27
N PRO A 32 12.05 9.38 -0.69
CA PRO A 32 12.00 8.44 -1.80
C PRO A 32 11.07 7.24 -1.61
N ALA A 33 10.85 6.72 -0.39
CA ALA A 33 9.85 5.65 -0.15
C ALA A 33 8.46 6.18 -0.41
N ALA A 34 8.16 7.38 0.08
CA ALA A 34 6.86 7.98 -0.11
C ALA A 34 6.57 8.16 -1.60
N PHE A 35 7.56 8.58 -2.39
CA PHE A 35 7.42 8.70 -3.84
C PHE A 35 7.18 7.35 -4.53
N LEU A 36 7.98 6.32 -4.22
CA LEU A 36 7.80 4.99 -4.81
C LEU A 36 6.49 4.34 -4.36
N GLY A 37 6.10 4.48 -3.10
CA GLY A 37 4.82 4.02 -2.58
C GLY A 37 3.63 4.70 -3.26
N LEU A 38 3.68 6.02 -3.44
CA LEU A 38 2.65 6.75 -4.18
C LEU A 38 2.59 6.31 -5.65
N PHE A 39 3.73 6.10 -6.29
CA PHE A 39 3.81 5.63 -7.66
C PHE A 39 3.14 4.25 -7.83
N THR A 40 3.44 3.30 -6.95
CA THR A 40 2.81 1.96 -6.99
C THR A 40 1.30 2.02 -6.77
N MET A 41 0.82 2.93 -5.90
CA MET A 41 -0.61 3.15 -5.69
C MET A 41 -1.30 3.73 -6.94
N ILE A 42 -0.70 4.74 -7.59
CA ILE A 42 -1.22 5.31 -8.85
C ILE A 42 -1.26 4.24 -9.97
N TYR A 43 -0.21 3.43 -10.07
CA TYR A 43 -0.15 2.31 -11.00
C TYR A 43 -1.29 1.30 -10.78
N GLY A 44 -1.53 0.94 -9.51
CA GLY A 44 -2.66 0.11 -9.11
C GLY A 44 -3.99 0.72 -9.57
N ILE A 45 -4.24 2.00 -9.27
CA ILE A 45 -5.49 2.68 -9.66
C ILE A 45 -5.71 2.63 -11.17
N SER A 46 -4.67 2.89 -11.96
CA SER A 46 -4.76 2.88 -13.43
C SER A 46 -5.08 1.49 -13.99
N THR A 47 -4.66 0.42 -13.30
CA THR A 47 -4.77 -0.96 -13.78
C THR A 47 -5.98 -1.68 -13.21
N MET A 48 -6.55 -1.25 -12.07
CA MET A 48 -7.69 -1.88 -11.37
C MET A 48 -8.86 -2.29 -12.27
N ARG A 49 -9.20 -1.51 -13.31
CA ARG A 49 -10.34 -1.77 -14.21
C ARG A 49 -9.99 -2.62 -15.44
N SER A 50 -8.71 -2.76 -15.79
CA SER A 50 -8.26 -3.50 -16.98
C SER A 50 -7.73 -4.90 -16.67
N ASN A 51 -7.54 -5.25 -15.39
CA ASN A 51 -7.11 -6.59 -15.02
C ASN A 51 -8.18 -7.65 -15.28
N ILE A 52 -7.71 -8.79 -15.78
CA ILE A 52 -8.49 -10.01 -16.02
C ILE A 52 -9.26 -10.46 -14.76
N PRO A 53 -8.65 -10.64 -13.57
CA PRO A 53 -9.38 -11.11 -12.38
C PRO A 53 -10.48 -10.14 -11.91
N SER A 54 -10.19 -8.83 -11.84
CA SER A 54 -11.20 -7.83 -11.46
C SER A 54 -12.33 -7.77 -12.48
N LYS A 55 -12.03 -7.94 -13.77
CA LYS A 55 -13.03 -7.93 -14.84
C LYS A 55 -13.93 -9.16 -14.76
N GLU A 56 -13.37 -10.35 -14.56
CA GLU A 56 -14.11 -11.61 -14.44
C GLU A 56 -15.05 -11.63 -13.23
N ILE A 57 -14.59 -11.14 -12.08
CA ILE A 57 -15.39 -11.08 -10.84
C ILE A 57 -16.54 -10.08 -10.99
N CYS A 58 -16.31 -8.95 -11.65
CA CYS A 58 -17.31 -7.90 -11.81
C CYS A 58 -18.28 -8.11 -13.00
N ASP A 59 -18.02 -9.09 -13.88
CA ASP A 59 -18.81 -9.36 -15.08
C ASP A 59 -20.07 -10.20 -14.75
N PRO A 60 -21.29 -9.65 -14.90
CA PRO A 60 -22.52 -10.38 -14.63
C PRO A 60 -22.84 -11.47 -15.66
N ASP A 61 -22.35 -11.36 -16.90
CA ASP A 61 -22.63 -12.32 -17.97
C ASP A 61 -21.57 -13.44 -18.04
N GLY A 62 -20.54 -13.35 -17.20
CA GLY A 62 -19.44 -14.31 -17.09
C GLY A 62 -19.38 -15.01 -15.72
N PRO A 63 -18.17 -15.30 -15.19
CA PRO A 63 -17.99 -16.03 -13.94
C PRO A 63 -18.47 -15.28 -12.69
N GLY A 64 -18.70 -13.96 -12.77
CA GLY A 64 -19.25 -13.16 -11.67
C GLY A 64 -20.66 -13.57 -11.23
N SER A 65 -21.45 -14.22 -12.10
CA SER A 65 -22.77 -14.78 -11.76
C SER A 65 -22.72 -16.14 -11.07
N PHE A 66 -21.54 -16.73 -10.91
CA PHE A 66 -21.38 -18.04 -10.28
C PHE A 66 -21.75 -17.98 -8.78
N PRO A 67 -22.66 -18.84 -8.30
CA PRO A 67 -23.01 -18.89 -6.89
C PRO A 67 -21.88 -19.53 -6.08
N MET A 68 -21.41 -18.80 -5.08
CA MET A 68 -20.40 -19.26 -4.13
C MET A 68 -21.05 -19.97 -2.95
N CYS A 69 -20.32 -20.94 -2.39
CA CYS A 69 -20.76 -21.65 -1.19
C CYS A 69 -20.88 -20.68 0.00
N PRO A 70 -21.85 -20.90 0.90
CA PRO A 70 -21.97 -20.13 2.12
C PRO A 70 -20.72 -20.32 3.00
N GLN A 71 -20.28 -19.26 3.65
CA GLN A 71 -19.12 -19.30 4.57
C GLN A 71 -19.43 -19.95 5.93
N CYS A 72 -20.66 -20.41 6.17
CA CYS A 72 -21.09 -20.95 7.46
C CYS A 72 -21.95 -22.21 7.29
N ASP A 73 -21.79 -23.16 8.22
CA ASP A 73 -22.52 -24.44 8.22
C ASP A 73 -24.04 -24.32 8.44
N LYS A 74 -24.50 -23.24 9.07
CA LYS A 74 -25.92 -23.04 9.40
C LYS A 74 -26.36 -21.60 9.12
N ARG A 75 -27.52 -21.47 8.44
CA ARG A 75 -28.25 -20.20 8.24
C ARG A 75 -27.45 -19.09 7.53
N CYS A 76 -26.67 -19.44 6.51
CA CYS A 76 -26.04 -18.47 5.61
C CYS A 76 -26.55 -18.69 4.18
N ASP A 77 -26.94 -17.61 3.51
CA ASP A 77 -27.41 -17.66 2.13
C ASP A 77 -26.23 -17.80 1.15
N TYR A 78 -26.52 -18.33 -0.03
CA TYR A 78 -25.55 -18.33 -1.13
C TYR A 78 -25.32 -16.90 -1.59
N TRP A 79 -24.06 -16.55 -1.83
CA TRP A 79 -23.65 -15.24 -2.34
C TRP A 79 -23.08 -15.40 -3.75
N THR A 80 -23.11 -14.34 -4.53
CA THR A 80 -22.58 -14.37 -5.90
C THR A 80 -21.16 -13.85 -5.93
N LEU A 81 -20.33 -14.35 -6.84
CA LEU A 81 -18.94 -13.90 -6.97
C LEU A 81 -18.83 -12.39 -7.19
N LYS A 82 -19.79 -11.80 -7.90
CA LYS A 82 -19.91 -10.36 -8.13
C LYS A 82 -20.01 -9.52 -6.86
N ASP A 83 -20.55 -10.05 -5.77
CA ASP A 83 -20.66 -9.32 -4.50
C ASP A 83 -19.28 -8.94 -3.94
N GLY A 84 -18.24 -9.71 -4.31
CA GLY A 84 -16.84 -9.45 -3.98
C GLY A 84 -16.09 -8.49 -4.93
N CYS A 85 -16.74 -7.92 -5.94
CA CYS A 85 -16.10 -7.08 -6.97
C CYS A 85 -15.32 -5.90 -6.37
N LEU A 86 -15.91 -5.18 -5.42
CA LEU A 86 -15.24 -4.06 -4.74
C LEU A 86 -13.99 -4.52 -3.98
N PHE A 87 -14.12 -5.64 -3.26
CA PHE A 87 -13.00 -6.21 -2.52
C PHE A 87 -11.87 -6.63 -3.45
N SER A 88 -12.17 -7.27 -4.58
CA SER A 88 -11.16 -7.63 -5.59
C SER A 88 -10.42 -6.41 -6.14
N GLN A 89 -11.11 -5.30 -6.38
CA GLN A 89 -10.48 -4.06 -6.84
C GLN A 89 -9.55 -3.46 -5.78
N ILE A 90 -9.98 -3.44 -4.51
CA ILE A 90 -9.17 -2.98 -3.39
C ILE A 90 -7.93 -3.86 -3.21
N VAL A 91 -8.09 -5.18 -3.27
CA VAL A 91 -6.95 -6.12 -3.18
C VAL A 91 -5.97 -5.86 -4.32
N HIS A 92 -6.43 -5.70 -5.56
CA HIS A 92 -5.54 -5.41 -6.68
C HIS A 92 -4.83 -4.05 -6.56
N LEU A 93 -5.45 -3.05 -5.92
CA LEU A 93 -4.81 -1.76 -5.67
C LEU A 93 -3.52 -1.93 -4.86
N PHE A 94 -3.55 -2.75 -3.82
CA PHE A 94 -2.43 -2.98 -2.91
C PHE A 94 -1.50 -4.10 -3.40
N ASP A 95 -2.05 -5.15 -3.99
CA ASP A 95 -1.33 -6.35 -4.42
C ASP A 95 -1.18 -6.37 -5.95
N ASN A 96 -0.43 -5.39 -6.45
CA ASN A 96 -0.06 -5.31 -7.87
C ASN A 96 1.42 -5.62 -8.06
N ALA A 97 1.82 -5.88 -9.32
CA ALA A 97 3.20 -6.23 -9.65
C ALA A 97 4.23 -5.15 -9.25
N ALA A 98 3.85 -3.87 -9.22
CA ALA A 98 4.73 -2.78 -8.80
C ALA A 98 4.97 -2.79 -7.27
N THR A 99 4.00 -3.22 -6.46
CA THR A 99 4.15 -3.39 -5.01
C THR A 99 5.24 -4.41 -4.66
N VAL A 100 5.41 -5.47 -5.47
CA VAL A 100 6.50 -6.44 -5.29
C VAL A 100 7.86 -5.74 -5.38
N GLY A 101 8.04 -4.86 -6.36
CA GLY A 101 9.26 -4.05 -6.49
C GLY A 101 9.46 -3.10 -5.30
N PHE A 102 8.38 -2.49 -4.81
CA PHE A 102 8.43 -1.66 -3.61
C PHE A 102 8.79 -2.44 -2.35
N ALA A 103 8.32 -3.68 -2.20
CA ALA A 103 8.66 -4.55 -1.07
C ALA A 103 10.16 -4.91 -1.06
N VAL A 104 10.75 -5.19 -2.22
CA VAL A 104 12.20 -5.42 -2.34
C VAL A 104 12.98 -4.17 -1.94
N PHE A 105 12.55 -3.01 -2.43
CA PHE A 105 13.17 -1.74 -2.09
C PHE A 105 13.10 -1.43 -0.59
N MET A 106 11.95 -1.63 0.06
CA MET A 106 11.80 -1.47 1.51
C MET A 106 12.62 -2.48 2.31
N SER A 107 12.83 -3.69 1.79
CA SER A 107 13.69 -4.70 2.42
C SER A 107 15.17 -4.32 2.36
N LEU A 108 15.60 -3.63 1.30
CA LEU A 108 16.97 -3.11 1.13
C LEU A 108 17.19 -1.73 1.76
N TRP A 109 16.12 -1.03 2.12
CA TRP A 109 16.16 0.29 2.74
C TRP A 109 16.84 0.28 4.13
N GLY A 110 16.91 -0.89 4.78
CA GLY A 110 17.44 -1.07 6.14
C GLY A 110 18.85 -0.54 6.39
#